data_AF-W1XZN9-F1
#
_entry.id   AF-W1XZN9-F1
#
_cell.length_a   1.000
_cell.length_b   1.000
_cell.length_c   1.000
_cell.angle_alpha   90.00
_cell.angle_beta   90.00
_cell.angle_gamma   90.00
#
_symmetry.space_group_name_H-M   'P 1'
#
loop_
_entity.id
_entity.type
_entity.pdbx_description
1 polymer ?
#
loop_
_entity_poly.entity_id
_entity_poly.type
_entity_poly.pdbx_seq_one_letter_code
_entity_poly.pdbx_strand_id
1 'polypeptide(L)'
;KVITRSVLLYTLDQILRLLHPIMPFVTEEIYGQISEGTIVTAEYPVVRPEFENEEAAAGVEALKDVIRSVRNSRAEVNVAPSKPITILIKTSDSKLDAFFNDNVNYIKRFT
;
A
#
# COMPACT_ATOMS: atom_id res chain seq x y z
N LYS A 1 2.72 14.97 -0.78
CA LYS A 1 1.67 14.58 -1.77
C LYS A 1 2.24 14.30 -3.16
N VAL A 2 3.18 15.12 -3.68
CA VAL A 2 3.78 14.92 -5.02
C VAL A 2 4.47 13.55 -5.13
N ILE A 3 5.32 13.20 -4.17
CA ILE A 3 6.03 11.90 -4.12
C ILE A 3 5.06 10.72 -4.17
N THR A 4 3.99 10.74 -3.37
CA THR A 4 2.98 9.67 -3.33
C THR A 4 2.29 9.48 -4.69
N ARG A 5 1.96 10.57 -5.39
CA ARG A 5 1.34 10.49 -6.72
C ARG A 5 2.31 9.89 -7.74
N SER A 6 3.58 10.27 -7.71
CA SER A 6 4.62 9.72 -8.58
C SER A 6 4.81 8.22 -8.36
N VAL A 7 4.86 7.77 -7.10
CA VAL A 7 4.95 6.34 -6.76
C VAL A 7 3.72 5.58 -7.26
N LEU A 8 2.51 6.10 -7.05
CA LEU A 8 1.27 5.47 -7.54
C LEU A 8 1.24 5.34 -9.07
N LEU A 9 1.67 6.38 -9.78
CA LEU A 9 1.70 6.36 -11.25
C LEU A 9 2.74 5.34 -11.75
N TYR A 10 3.92 5.32 -11.13
CA TYR A 10 4.95 4.32 -11.45
C TYR A 10 4.45 2.89 -11.20
N THR A 11 3.89 2.61 -10.03
CA THR A 11 3.36 1.27 -9.72
C THR A 11 2.22 0.86 -10.65
N LEU A 12 1.33 1.80 -11.00
CA LEU A 12 0.26 1.54 -11.96
C LEU A 12 0.81 1.18 -13.34
N ASP A 13 1.77 1.94 -13.87
CA ASP A 13 2.44 1.66 -15.15
C ASP A 13 3.05 0.25 -15.18
N GLN A 14 3.77 -0.14 -14.11
CA GLN A 14 4.36 -1.48 -14.01
C GLN A 14 3.29 -2.59 -13.97
N ILE A 15 2.20 -2.40 -13.22
CA ILE A 15 1.09 -3.36 -13.16
C ILE A 15 0.44 -3.53 -14.53
N LEU A 16 0.18 -2.44 -15.25
CA LEU A 16 -0.45 -2.50 -16.57
C LEU A 16 0.40 -3.30 -17.55
N ARG A 17 1.72 -3.10 -17.55
CA ARG A 17 2.65 -3.82 -18.45
C ARG A 17 2.67 -5.32 -18.16
N LEU A 18 2.66 -5.70 -16.88
CA LEU A 18 2.58 -7.11 -16.47
C LEU A 18 1.25 -7.75 -16.86
N LEU A 19 0.17 -6.98 -16.82
CA LEU A 19 -1.20 -7.46 -17.05
C LEU A 19 -1.60 -7.46 -18.53
N HIS A 20 -0.91 -6.70 -19.37
CA HIS A 20 -1.23 -6.53 -20.79
C HIS A 20 -1.34 -7.83 -21.59
N PRO A 21 -0.48 -8.85 -21.39
CA PRO A 21 -0.62 -10.14 -22.08
C PRO A 21 -1.94 -10.88 -21.77
N ILE A 22 -2.60 -10.55 -20.65
CA ILE A 22 -3.83 -11.20 -20.18
C ILE A 22 -5.07 -10.35 -20.54
N MET A 23 -4.98 -9.03 -20.39
CA MET A 23 -6.09 -8.09 -20.63
C MET A 23 -5.66 -6.92 -21.53
N PRO A 24 -5.42 -7.15 -22.83
CA PRO A 24 -4.78 -6.18 -23.70
C PRO A 24 -5.60 -4.90 -23.89
N PHE A 25 -6.91 -5.00 -24.11
CA PHE A 25 -7.74 -3.83 -24.41
C PHE A 25 -7.92 -2.89 -23.22
N VAL A 26 -8.15 -3.44 -22.03
CA VAL A 26 -8.35 -2.64 -20.81
C VAL A 26 -7.05 -1.97 -20.38
N THR A 27 -5.94 -2.70 -20.47
CA THR A 27 -4.63 -2.14 -20.10
C THR A 27 -4.16 -1.07 -21.08
N GLU A 28 -4.44 -1.22 -22.38
CA GLU A 28 -4.16 -0.20 -23.40
C GLU A 28 -4.94 1.09 -23.15
N GLU A 29 -6.25 0.99 -22.89
CA GLU A 29 -7.10 2.16 -22.62
C GLU A 29 -6.64 2.94 -21.38
N ILE A 30 -6.31 2.24 -20.29
CA ILE A 30 -5.81 2.88 -19.08
C ILE A 30 -4.41 3.47 -19.31
N TYR A 31 -3.55 2.78 -20.08
CA TYR A 31 -2.21 3.26 -20.40
C TYR A 31 -2.23 4.55 -21.24
N GLY A 32 -3.13 4.65 -22.20
CA GLY A 32 -3.31 5.85 -23.03
C GLY A 32 -3.73 7.10 -22.24
N GLN A 33 -4.30 6.93 -21.03
CA GLN A 33 -4.62 8.06 -20.14
C GLN A 33 -3.43 8.55 -19.31
N ILE A 34 -2.39 7.72 -19.14
CA ILE A 34 -1.25 8.02 -18.27
C ILE A 34 0.04 8.35 -19.06
N SER A 35 0.16 7.90 -20.31
CA SER A 35 1.35 8.06 -21.14
C SER A 35 0.99 8.27 -22.61
N GLU A 36 1.85 9.00 -23.33
CA GLU A 36 1.74 9.15 -24.79
C GLU A 36 2.41 7.93 -25.46
N GLY A 37 1.60 7.01 -26.00
CA GLY A 37 2.09 5.83 -26.72
C GLY A 37 1.24 4.58 -26.51
N THR A 38 1.69 3.46 -27.04
CA THR A 38 1.03 2.15 -26.88
C THR A 38 1.81 1.24 -25.95
N ILE A 39 1.10 0.54 -25.07
CA ILE A 39 1.72 -0.39 -24.11
C ILE A 39 2.33 -1.61 -24.82
N VAL A 40 1.88 -1.94 -26.04
CA VAL A 40 2.41 -3.04 -26.88
C VAL A 40 3.90 -2.84 -27.19
N THR A 41 4.33 -1.59 -27.43
CA THR A 41 5.74 -1.27 -27.76
C THR A 41 6.59 -0.96 -26.53
N ALA A 42 5.97 -0.97 -25.35
CA ALA A 42 6.60 -0.48 -24.15
C ALA A 42 7.49 -1.56 -23.53
N GLU A 43 8.64 -1.17 -22.96
CA GLU A 43 9.57 -2.12 -22.36
C GLU A 43 8.94 -2.93 -21.23
N TYR A 44 9.27 -4.22 -21.18
CA TYR A 44 8.78 -5.11 -20.14
C TYR A 44 9.42 -4.77 -18.79
N PRO A 45 8.65 -4.81 -17.67
CA PRO A 45 9.16 -4.52 -16.33
C PRO A 45 10.38 -5.37 -15.95
N VAL A 46 11.41 -4.72 -15.43
CA VAL A 46 12.61 -5.37 -14.87
C VAL A 46 12.74 -5.04 -13.39
N VAL A 47 13.23 -6.01 -12.62
CA VAL A 47 13.45 -5.85 -11.18
C VAL A 47 14.57 -4.84 -10.95
N ARG A 48 14.33 -3.86 -10.08
CA ARG A 48 15.30 -2.84 -9.68
C ARG A 48 15.69 -3.04 -8.21
N PRO A 49 16.93 -3.49 -7.92
CA PRO A 49 17.39 -3.71 -6.54
C PRO A 49 17.32 -2.46 -5.65
N GLU A 50 17.40 -1.27 -6.25
CA GLU A 50 17.31 0.02 -5.55
C GLU A 50 15.95 0.24 -4.85
N PHE A 51 14.91 -0.46 -5.29
CA PHE A 51 13.56 -0.37 -4.69
C PHE A 51 13.28 -1.49 -3.68
N GLU A 52 14.26 -2.36 -3.43
CA GLU A 52 14.15 -3.41 -2.43
C GLU A 52 14.48 -2.84 -1.05
N ASN A 53 13.49 -2.83 -0.16
CA ASN A 53 13.65 -2.34 1.21
C ASN A 53 12.90 -3.26 2.18
N GLU A 54 13.65 -4.20 2.76
CA GLU A 54 13.11 -5.19 3.70
C GLU A 54 12.58 -4.56 4.99
N GLU A 55 13.24 -3.52 5.51
CA GLU A 55 12.82 -2.84 6.73
C GLU A 55 11.45 -2.15 6.55
N ALA A 56 11.26 -1.47 5.43
CA ALA A 56 9.98 -0.86 5.07
C ALA A 56 8.89 -1.92 4.84
N ALA A 57 9.23 -3.05 4.20
CA ALA A 57 8.29 -4.14 4.00
C ALA A 57 7.82 -4.75 5.33
N ALA A 58 8.76 -5.03 6.25
CA ALA A 58 8.45 -5.54 7.59
C ALA A 58 7.59 -4.56 8.40
N GLY A 59 7.89 -3.25 8.34
CA GLY A 59 7.08 -2.22 9.00
C GLY A 59 5.64 -2.16 8.47
N VAL A 60 5.45 -2.25 7.15
CA VAL A 60 4.12 -2.26 6.54
C VAL A 60 3.33 -3.53 6.90
N GLU A 61 3.97 -4.70 6.96
CA GLU A 61 3.31 -5.94 7.42
C GLU A 61 2.89 -5.83 8.89
N ALA A 62 3.77 -5.34 9.78
CA ALA A 62 3.42 -5.12 11.18
C ALA A 62 2.22 -4.16 11.32
N LEU A 63 2.16 -3.09 10.51
CA LEU A 63 1.02 -2.18 10.48
C LEU A 63 -0.27 -2.87 10.01
N LYS A 64 -0.21 -3.73 8.99
CA LYS A 64 -1.36 -4.52 8.54
C LYS A 64 -1.86 -5.44 9.65
N ASP A 65 -0.96 -6.06 10.41
CA ASP A 65 -1.32 -6.96 11.51
C ASP A 65 -2.00 -6.22 12.66
N VAL A 66 -1.52 -5.03 13.02
CA VAL A 66 -2.21 -4.15 13.98
C VAL A 66 -3.64 -3.84 13.48
N ILE A 67 -3.80 -3.43 12.22
CA ILE A 67 -5.13 -3.13 11.65
C ILE A 67 -6.05 -4.35 11.66
N ARG A 68 -5.52 -5.54 11.35
CA ARG A 68 -6.28 -6.80 11.43
C ARG A 68 -6.72 -7.09 12.87
N SER A 69 -5.81 -6.96 13.84
CA SER A 69 -6.13 -7.16 15.26
C SER A 69 -7.23 -6.21 15.72
N VAL A 70 -7.14 -4.93 15.35
CA VAL A 70 -8.15 -3.92 15.68
C VAL A 70 -9.51 -4.26 15.08
N ARG A 71 -9.55 -4.72 13.82
CA ARG A 71 -10.79 -5.16 13.17
C ARG A 71 -11.39 -6.39 13.83
N ASN A 72 -10.58 -7.36 14.22
CA ASN A 72 -11.04 -8.57 14.90
C ASN A 72 -11.64 -8.25 16.27
N SER A 73 -10.94 -7.46 17.10
CA SER A 73 -11.47 -7.05 18.41
C SER A 73 -12.77 -6.24 18.29
N ARG A 74 -12.92 -5.41 17.24
CA ARG A 74 -14.18 -4.72 16.95
C ARG A 74 -15.31 -5.69 16.60
N ALA A 75 -15.02 -6.71 15.81
CA ALA A 75 -16.00 -7.72 15.42
C ALA A 75 -16.44 -8.56 16.62
N GLU A 76 -15.53 -8.92 17.53
CA GLU A 76 -15.84 -9.67 18.76
C GLU A 76 -16.81 -8.91 19.67
N VAL A 77 -16.64 -7.60 19.82
CA VAL A 77 -17.48 -6.75 20.68
C VAL A 77 -18.66 -6.14 19.91
N ASN A 78 -18.86 -6.53 18.65
CA ASN A 78 -19.95 -6.09 17.77
C ASN A 78 -20.09 -4.55 17.67
N VAL A 79 -18.96 -3.85 17.62
CA VAL A 79 -18.91 -2.37 17.56
C VAL A 79 -18.87 -1.92 16.11
N ALA A 80 -19.72 -0.95 15.76
CA ALA A 80 -19.73 -0.36 14.43
C ALA A 80 -18.37 0.29 14.08
N PRO A 81 -17.82 0.09 12.86
CA PRO A 81 -16.52 0.62 12.46
C PRO A 81 -16.38 2.15 12.60
N SER A 82 -17.49 2.87 12.53
CA SER A 82 -17.54 4.34 12.58
C SER A 82 -17.43 4.94 13.98
N LYS A 83 -17.47 4.12 15.05
CA LYS A 83 -17.37 4.62 16.43
C LYS A 83 -15.89 4.77 16.83
N PRO A 84 -15.47 5.93 17.36
CA PRO A 84 -14.12 6.12 17.84
C PRO A 84 -13.82 5.15 18.97
N ILE A 85 -12.72 4.39 18.86
CA ILE A 85 -12.21 3.54 19.95
C ILE A 85 -10.83 4.03 20.38
N THR A 86 -10.53 3.92 21.67
CA THR A 86 -9.17 4.16 22.17
C THR A 86 -8.34 2.90 21.98
N ILE A 87 -7.31 2.96 21.15
CA ILE A 87 -6.38 1.85 20.94
C ILE A 87 -5.10 2.16 21.70
N LEU A 88 -4.67 1.22 22.55
CA LEU A 88 -3.39 1.26 23.25
C LEU A 88 -2.49 0.19 22.64
N ILE A 89 -1.44 0.61 21.95
CA ILE A 89 -0.45 -0.29 21.35
C ILE A 89 0.76 -0.31 22.28
N LYS A 90 1.16 -1.49 22.74
CA LYS A 90 2.39 -1.69 23.50
C LYS A 90 3.31 -2.60 22.69
N THR A 91 4.42 -2.06 22.23
CA THR A 91 5.47 -2.79 21.52
C THR A 91 6.66 -3.03 22.45
N SER A 92 7.31 -4.18 22.31
CA SER A 92 8.57 -4.49 23.00
C SER A 92 9.80 -4.09 22.16
N ASP A 93 9.59 -3.77 20.88
CA ASP A 93 10.64 -3.41 19.93
C ASP A 93 10.64 -1.90 19.68
N SER A 94 11.79 -1.27 19.98
CA SER A 94 12.00 0.17 19.82
C SER A 94 11.93 0.63 18.36
N LYS A 95 12.25 -0.24 17.39
CA LYS A 95 12.19 0.12 15.96
C LYS A 95 10.75 0.18 15.46
N LEU A 96 9.92 -0.77 15.87
CA LEU A 96 8.50 -0.79 15.55
C LEU A 96 7.76 0.36 16.25
N ASP A 97 8.16 0.72 17.46
CA ASP A 97 7.60 1.88 18.16
C ASP A 97 7.86 3.18 17.37
N ALA A 98 9.09 3.41 16.94
CA ALA A 98 9.43 4.56 16.08
C ALA A 98 8.62 4.55 14.77
N PHE A 99 8.55 3.40 14.09
CA PHE A 99 7.78 3.25 12.85
C PHE A 99 6.29 3.53 13.04
N PHE A 100 5.68 3.06 14.13
CA PHE A 100 4.28 3.35 14.43
C PHE A 100 4.05 4.81 14.78
N ASN A 101 4.98 5.44 15.51
CA ASN A 101 4.93 6.87 15.82
C ASN A 101 5.00 7.75 14.56
N ASP A 102 5.83 7.38 13.59
CA ASP A 102 5.91 8.08 12.30
C ASP A 102 4.64 7.90 11.45
N ASN A 103 3.93 6.77 11.64
CA ASN A 103 2.77 6.37 10.85
C ASN A 103 1.43 6.46 11.61
N VAL A 104 1.37 7.20 12.73
CA VAL A 104 0.17 7.33 13.60
C VAL A 104 -1.07 7.76 12.82
N ASN A 105 -0.91 8.57 11.78
CA ASN A 105 -2.02 9.05 10.96
C ASN A 105 -2.82 7.90 10.31
N TYR A 106 -2.16 6.79 9.95
CA TYR A 106 -2.85 5.62 9.39
C TYR A 106 -3.63 4.87 10.46
N ILE A 107 -3.07 4.75 11.67
CA ILE A 107 -3.70 4.06 12.81
C ILE A 107 -4.92 4.87 13.30
N LYS A 108 -4.78 6.20 13.41
CA LYS A 108 -5.86 7.11 13.83
C LYS A 108 -7.07 7.12 12.88
N ARG A 109 -6.90 6.69 11.64
CA ARG A 109 -8.02 6.58 10.70
C ARG A 109 -8.91 5.36 11.00
N PHE A 110 -8.41 4.42 11.79
CA PHE A 110 -9.13 3.22 12.21
C PHE A 110 -9.62 3.25 13.67
N THR A 111 -9.12 4.17 14.50
CA THR A 111 -9.80 4.58 15.74
C THR A 111 -11.08 5.31 15.40
#